data_AF-A0A2G1Y2F4-F1
#
_entry.id   AF-A0A2G1Y2F4-F1
#
_cell.length_a   1.000
_cell.length_b   1.000
_cell.length_c   1.000
_cell.angle_alpha   90.00
_cell.angle_beta   90.00
_cell.angle_gamma   90.00
#
_symmetry.space_group_name_H-M   'P 1'
#
loop_
_entity.id
_entity.type
_entity.pdbx_description
1 polymer ?
#
loop_
_entity_poly.entity_id
_entity_poly.type
_entity_poly.pdbx_seq_one_letter_code
_entity_poly.pdbx_strand_id
1 'polypeptide(L)'
;MLTQIALQSKKSLASTIFFIILILGIQNYSYAVVNNINNDTIGFNKYKGKVIDSKSKKALIFASLTVNGSNISTVTNTQGEFLLKVPKTYTNQKVTISFLGYTSKVLKLSEFTTKTTIKLETYIEELSEIEISRKDAKSLILEVLKRKRINYFDELTTMTAFYRETIKKRRTYVSLSEAVVEINKQSYTSSKNDVLRLFKARKKTDYKRLDTVAFKLKGGPFNSLFIDIIKNSTLFFTEDMVEIYDFTFDASTKIDNRPIYVINFKQKSHISRPLFYGKLYIDALSLALTNAKFKLNIEDKEKASKHFIVKKPRGVKVYPVEASYQIDYRVKNDKWYYGYSRIQLGFKINWDKKLFNTIYHTTIEMAVTNWEKNETKKLIRPKNRLRPSVILSDKASGFADPEFWGKYNIIEPEKPIESAIKKIQKQLKKMNKVD
;
A
#
# COMPACT_ATOMS: atom_id res chain seq x y z
N MET A 1 70.64 -4.27 -15.22
CA MET A 1 70.80 -2.94 -14.62
C MET A 1 69.49 -2.17 -14.83
N LEU A 2 68.54 -2.39 -13.94
CA LEU A 2 67.12 -2.01 -14.05
C LEU A 2 66.82 -1.01 -12.93
N THR A 3 66.81 0.29 -13.23
CA THR A 3 66.20 1.35 -12.39
C THR A 3 66.34 2.70 -13.06
N GLN A 4 65.68 2.88 -14.19
CA GLN A 4 65.28 4.16 -14.77
C GLN A 4 64.06 3.87 -15.65
N ILE A 5 63.10 4.81 -15.74
CA ILE A 5 61.81 4.77 -16.48
C ILE A 5 60.52 4.66 -15.62
N ALA A 6 60.58 4.41 -14.30
CA ALA A 6 59.35 4.24 -13.51
C ALA A 6 58.75 5.51 -12.85
N LEU A 7 59.35 6.71 -12.99
CA LEU A 7 58.94 7.87 -12.17
C LEU A 7 58.55 9.16 -12.90
N GLN A 8 58.33 9.13 -14.22
CA GLN A 8 57.84 10.30 -14.97
C GLN A 8 56.54 10.10 -15.76
N SER A 9 55.98 8.88 -15.82
CA SER A 9 54.69 8.62 -16.49
C SER A 9 53.46 8.71 -15.56
N LYS A 10 53.65 8.82 -14.24
CA LYS A 10 52.53 8.87 -13.27
C LYS A 10 51.96 10.26 -12.98
N LYS A 11 52.62 11.34 -13.42
CA LYS A 11 52.14 12.71 -13.19
C LYS A 11 51.30 13.30 -14.32
N SER A 12 51.35 12.76 -15.55
CA SER A 12 50.44 13.21 -16.62
C SER A 12 49.11 12.44 -16.62
N LEU A 13 49.10 11.14 -16.27
CA LEU A 13 47.85 10.36 -16.23
C LEU A 13 46.87 10.85 -15.13
N ALA A 14 47.41 11.31 -13.99
CA ALA A 14 46.60 11.83 -12.89
C ALA A 14 45.94 13.18 -13.22
N SER A 15 46.57 14.03 -14.04
CA SER A 15 45.96 15.30 -14.47
C SER A 15 44.92 15.09 -15.57
N THR A 16 45.11 14.10 -16.46
CA THR A 16 44.12 13.77 -17.49
C THR A 16 42.87 13.09 -16.91
N ILE A 17 43.02 12.24 -15.89
CA ILE A 17 41.88 11.61 -15.18
C ILE A 17 41.08 12.65 -14.38
N PHE A 18 41.75 13.65 -13.78
CA PHE A 18 41.06 14.72 -13.05
C PHE A 18 40.27 15.64 -13.99
N PHE A 19 40.76 15.89 -15.21
CA PHE A 19 40.06 16.70 -16.21
C PHE A 19 38.86 15.96 -16.84
N ILE A 20 38.95 14.63 -17.03
CA ILE A 20 37.82 13.81 -17.49
C ILE A 20 36.72 13.72 -16.42
N ILE A 21 37.08 13.68 -15.13
CA ILE A 21 36.10 13.74 -14.02
C ILE A 21 35.45 15.13 -13.91
N LEU A 22 36.17 16.21 -14.24
CA LEU A 22 35.61 17.57 -14.24
C LEU A 22 34.65 17.80 -15.42
N ILE A 23 34.91 17.21 -16.59
CA ILE A 23 34.03 17.30 -17.78
C ILE A 23 32.81 16.37 -17.65
N LEU A 24 32.94 15.22 -16.97
CA LEU A 24 31.78 14.39 -16.58
C LEU A 24 30.98 14.97 -15.40
N GLY A 25 31.52 15.97 -14.70
CA GLY A 25 30.93 16.58 -13.51
C GLY A 25 29.84 17.63 -13.75
N ILE A 26 29.64 18.11 -14.99
CA ILE A 26 28.79 19.29 -15.26
C ILE A 26 27.63 19.02 -16.24
N GLN A 27 27.28 17.76 -16.55
CA GLN A 27 26.08 17.45 -17.36
C GLN A 27 25.03 16.57 -16.67
N ASN A 28 24.89 16.70 -15.34
CA ASN A 28 23.59 16.44 -14.73
C ASN A 28 22.71 17.70 -14.88
N TYR A 29 22.39 18.05 -16.13
CA TYR A 29 21.15 18.77 -16.37
C TYR A 29 20.06 17.86 -15.82
N SER A 30 19.51 18.25 -14.68
CA SER A 30 18.27 17.71 -14.17
C SER A 30 17.24 18.00 -15.25
N TYR A 31 17.04 17.07 -16.17
CA TYR A 31 15.92 17.12 -17.09
C TYR A 31 14.67 17.12 -16.22
N ALA A 32 14.09 18.31 -16.06
CA ALA A 32 12.75 18.47 -15.58
C ALA A 32 11.89 17.60 -16.49
N VAL A 33 11.45 16.45 -15.98
CA VAL A 33 10.32 15.75 -16.59
C VAL A 33 9.14 16.69 -16.37
N VAL A 34 8.93 17.58 -17.34
CA VAL A 34 7.67 18.26 -17.55
C VAL A 34 6.70 17.13 -17.85
N ASN A 35 6.04 16.65 -16.82
CA ASN A 35 4.80 15.91 -17.01
C ASN A 35 3.87 16.92 -17.66
N ASN A 36 3.62 16.79 -18.96
CA ASN A 36 2.45 17.41 -19.57
C ASN A 36 1.26 16.91 -18.75
N ILE A 37 0.77 17.80 -17.89
CA ILE A 37 -0.52 17.63 -17.24
C ILE A 37 -1.48 17.82 -18.40
N ASN A 38 -1.87 16.72 -19.04
CA ASN A 38 -3.07 16.73 -19.85
C ASN A 38 -4.18 17.19 -18.91
N ASN A 39 -4.59 18.46 -19.02
CA ASN A 39 -5.80 18.97 -18.42
C ASN A 39 -6.93 18.15 -19.04
N ASP A 40 -7.34 17.12 -18.33
CA ASP A 40 -8.43 16.27 -18.76
C ASP A 40 -9.71 17.11 -18.70
N THR A 41 -10.29 17.35 -19.87
CA THR A 41 -11.48 18.18 -20.12
C THR A 41 -12.75 17.60 -19.49
N ILE A 42 -12.67 16.39 -18.94
CA ILE A 42 -13.80 15.71 -18.30
C ILE A 42 -13.95 16.24 -16.86
N GLY A 43 -14.94 17.11 -16.67
CA GLY A 43 -15.37 17.53 -15.33
C GLY A 43 -15.83 16.34 -14.47
N PHE A 44 -15.72 16.49 -13.15
CA PHE A 44 -16.11 15.46 -12.18
C PHE A 44 -16.94 16.04 -11.04
N ASN A 45 -17.83 15.21 -10.47
CA ASN A 45 -18.58 15.51 -9.26
C ASN A 45 -17.86 14.94 -8.03
N LYS A 46 -17.95 15.64 -6.90
CA LYS A 46 -17.34 15.26 -5.61
C LYS A 46 -18.44 14.85 -4.64
N TYR A 47 -18.37 13.63 -4.13
CA TYR A 47 -19.29 13.07 -3.12
C TYR A 47 -18.52 12.80 -1.84
N LYS A 48 -19.01 13.35 -0.72
CA LYS A 48 -18.38 13.24 0.60
C LYS A 48 -19.35 12.69 1.61
N GLY A 49 -18.83 11.99 2.61
CA GLY A 49 -19.64 11.46 3.69
C GLY A 49 -18.85 10.61 4.66
N LYS A 50 -19.58 9.89 5.50
CA LYS A 50 -19.02 8.97 6.50
C LYS A 50 -19.77 7.65 6.51
N VAL A 51 -19.05 6.54 6.69
CA VAL A 51 -19.61 5.20 6.88
C VAL A 51 -19.44 4.78 8.35
N ILE A 52 -20.53 4.35 8.98
CA ILE A 52 -20.56 3.92 10.39
C ILE A 52 -21.33 2.62 10.55
N ASP A 53 -21.03 1.91 11.64
CA ASP A 53 -21.85 0.84 12.15
C ASP A 53 -23.20 1.40 12.63
N SER A 54 -24.29 0.76 12.23
CA SER A 54 -25.65 1.21 12.55
C SER A 54 -26.00 1.13 14.04
N LYS A 55 -25.41 0.21 14.81
CA LYS A 55 -25.71 -0.04 16.22
C LYS A 55 -24.80 0.79 17.13
N SER A 56 -23.51 0.47 17.14
CA SER A 56 -22.45 1.10 17.92
C SER A 56 -22.07 2.50 17.47
N LYS A 57 -22.47 2.93 16.25
CA LYS A 57 -22.09 4.21 15.63
C LYS A 57 -20.58 4.39 15.41
N LYS A 58 -19.79 3.34 15.62
CA LYS A 58 -18.34 3.36 15.38
C LYS A 58 -18.07 3.55 13.89
N ALA A 59 -17.01 4.29 13.58
CA ALA A 59 -16.55 4.47 12.22
C ALA A 59 -16.17 3.13 11.59
N LEU A 60 -16.66 2.86 10.38
CA LEU A 60 -16.21 1.71 9.61
C LEU A 60 -14.99 2.12 8.81
N ILE A 61 -13.85 1.67 9.32
CA ILE A 61 -12.52 2.05 8.83
C ILE A 61 -12.18 1.17 7.62
N PHE A 62 -11.87 1.79 6.48
CA PHE A 62 -11.58 1.13 5.19
C PHE A 62 -12.77 0.39 4.56
N ALA A 63 -14.00 0.87 4.82
CA ALA A 63 -15.16 0.49 4.01
C ALA A 63 -14.94 0.89 2.55
N SER A 64 -15.28 0.00 1.62
CA SER A 64 -15.11 0.21 0.18
C SER A 64 -16.32 0.93 -0.39
N LEU A 65 -16.07 1.88 -1.30
CA LEU A 65 -17.11 2.52 -2.10
C LEU A 65 -16.77 2.33 -3.58
N THR A 66 -17.65 1.67 -4.33
CA THR A 66 -17.45 1.36 -5.75
C THR A 66 -18.61 1.90 -6.57
N VAL A 67 -18.32 2.63 -7.65
CA VAL A 67 -19.34 3.10 -8.60
C VAL A 67 -19.72 1.96 -9.53
N ASN A 68 -20.96 1.49 -9.44
CA ASN A 68 -21.48 0.35 -10.18
C ASN A 68 -21.39 0.60 -11.69
N GLY A 69 -21.10 -0.44 -12.46
CA GLY A 69 -20.85 -0.35 -13.91
C GLY A 69 -19.51 0.29 -14.29
N SER A 70 -18.68 0.71 -13.33
CA SER A 70 -17.34 1.25 -13.59
C SER A 70 -16.28 0.56 -12.72
N ASN A 71 -15.01 0.96 -12.85
CA ASN A 71 -13.91 0.53 -11.98
C ASN A 71 -13.54 1.60 -10.94
N ILE A 72 -14.29 2.71 -10.90
CA ILE A 72 -14.03 3.86 -10.05
C ILE A 72 -14.39 3.52 -8.61
N SER A 73 -13.43 3.71 -7.70
CA SER A 73 -13.62 3.40 -6.29
C SER A 73 -12.79 4.29 -5.36
N THR A 74 -13.18 4.29 -4.08
CA THR A 74 -12.42 4.88 -2.97
C THR A 74 -12.65 4.04 -1.69
N VAL A 75 -11.98 4.40 -0.59
CA VAL A 75 -12.16 3.77 0.72
C VAL A 75 -12.31 4.83 1.82
N THR A 76 -12.94 4.47 2.92
CA THR A 76 -13.03 5.35 4.10
C THR A 76 -11.71 5.40 4.88
N ASN A 77 -11.46 6.52 5.54
CA ASN A 77 -10.32 6.69 6.45
C ASN A 77 -10.58 6.09 7.86
N THR A 78 -9.68 6.33 8.80
CA THR A 78 -9.77 5.86 10.20
C THR A 78 -10.92 6.50 11.00
N GLN A 79 -11.54 7.56 10.50
CA GLN A 79 -12.76 8.18 11.04
C GLN A 79 -14.02 7.78 10.26
N GLY A 80 -13.89 6.89 9.27
CA GLY A 80 -14.99 6.44 8.42
C GLY A 80 -15.35 7.41 7.30
N GLU A 81 -14.60 8.50 7.13
CA GLU A 81 -14.88 9.55 6.14
C GLU A 81 -14.33 9.17 4.76
N PHE A 82 -15.02 9.59 3.70
CA PHE A 82 -14.60 9.34 2.31
C PHE A 82 -14.77 10.57 1.41
N LEU A 83 -14.00 10.58 0.33
CA LEU A 83 -14.18 11.44 -0.83
C LEU A 83 -14.17 10.57 -2.08
N LEU A 84 -15.30 10.58 -2.80
CA LEU A 84 -15.47 9.91 -4.08
C LEU A 84 -15.65 10.95 -5.19
N LYS A 85 -14.77 10.93 -6.17
CA LYS A 85 -14.81 11.73 -7.39
C LYS A 85 -15.27 10.84 -8.53
N VAL A 86 -16.30 11.28 -9.24
CA VAL A 86 -16.89 10.54 -10.35
C VAL A 86 -17.00 11.48 -11.56
N PRO A 87 -16.50 11.09 -12.74
CA PRO A 87 -16.69 11.85 -13.97
C PRO A 87 -18.16 12.19 -14.21
N LYS A 88 -18.43 13.39 -14.72
CA LYS A 88 -19.80 13.88 -14.97
C LYS A 88 -20.60 13.02 -15.96
N THR A 89 -19.95 12.13 -16.71
CA THR A 89 -20.59 11.17 -17.62
C THR A 89 -21.39 10.07 -16.89
N TYR A 90 -21.18 9.85 -15.59
CA TYR A 90 -21.85 8.81 -14.80
C TYR A 90 -23.01 9.35 -13.97
N THR A 91 -23.91 10.16 -14.55
CA THR A 91 -24.95 10.90 -13.80
C THR A 91 -25.95 10.03 -13.03
N ASN A 92 -26.20 8.79 -13.48
CA ASN A 92 -27.26 7.92 -12.93
C ASN A 92 -26.74 6.62 -12.30
N GLN A 93 -25.44 6.51 -12.04
CA GLN A 93 -24.90 5.29 -11.44
C GLN A 93 -25.26 5.15 -9.95
N LYS A 94 -25.24 3.90 -9.50
CA LYS A 94 -25.30 3.53 -8.09
C LYS A 94 -23.90 3.35 -7.52
N VAL A 95 -23.76 3.47 -6.21
CA VAL A 95 -22.55 3.22 -5.45
C VAL A 95 -22.86 2.10 -4.47
N THR A 96 -22.09 1.02 -4.53
CA THR A 96 -22.10 -0.03 -3.51
C THR A 96 -21.09 0.31 -2.43
N ILE A 97 -21.54 0.30 -1.18
CA ILE A 97 -20.74 0.48 0.03
C ILE A 97 -20.70 -0.84 0.77
N SER A 98 -19.49 -1.36 1.01
CA SER A 98 -19.30 -2.68 1.64
C SER A 98 -18.22 -2.65 2.71
N PHE A 99 -18.40 -3.50 3.73
CA PHE A 99 -17.44 -3.70 4.81
C PHE A 99 -17.56 -5.11 5.39
N LEU A 100 -16.44 -5.70 5.82
CA LEU A 100 -16.38 -7.08 6.31
C LEU A 100 -17.23 -7.30 7.56
N GLY A 101 -18.14 -8.27 7.52
CA GLY A 101 -19.07 -8.61 8.61
C GLY A 101 -20.38 -7.80 8.59
N TYR A 102 -20.63 -7.04 7.52
CA TYR A 102 -21.77 -6.14 7.39
C TYR A 102 -22.54 -6.38 6.10
N THR A 103 -23.83 -6.07 6.14
CA THR A 103 -24.68 -6.03 4.95
C THR A 103 -24.31 -4.80 4.10
N SER A 104 -23.95 -5.02 2.83
CA SER A 104 -23.65 -3.95 1.87
C SER A 104 -24.87 -3.05 1.67
N LYS A 105 -24.61 -1.77 1.41
CA LYS A 105 -25.64 -0.78 1.08
C LYS A 105 -25.42 -0.22 -0.32
N VAL A 106 -26.48 -0.09 -1.10
CA VAL A 106 -26.44 0.49 -2.45
C VAL A 106 -27.20 1.81 -2.46
N LEU A 107 -26.56 2.88 -2.93
CA LEU A 107 -27.15 4.23 -3.01
C LEU A 107 -26.97 4.80 -4.43
N LYS A 108 -27.96 5.49 -4.97
CA LYS A 108 -27.78 6.29 -6.20
C LYS A 108 -26.86 7.47 -5.92
N LEU A 109 -26.10 7.91 -6.92
CA LEU A 109 -25.25 9.11 -6.80
C LEU A 109 -26.06 10.37 -6.41
N SER A 110 -27.33 10.45 -6.82
CA SER A 110 -28.23 11.55 -6.45
C SER A 110 -28.65 11.56 -4.98
N GLU A 111 -28.49 10.45 -4.25
CA GLU A 111 -28.83 10.36 -2.82
C GLU A 111 -27.72 10.91 -1.91
N PHE A 112 -26.53 11.19 -2.46
CA PHE A 112 -25.43 11.79 -1.71
C PHE A 112 -25.66 13.29 -1.53
N THR A 113 -25.75 13.70 -0.28
CA THR A 113 -25.80 15.11 0.15
C THR A 113 -24.42 15.58 0.63
N THR A 114 -24.30 16.86 0.98
CA THR A 114 -23.06 17.47 1.51
C THR A 114 -22.58 16.84 2.83
N LYS A 115 -23.47 16.16 3.59
CA LYS A 115 -23.16 15.50 4.88
C LYS A 115 -23.72 14.07 4.95
N THR A 116 -23.53 13.29 3.90
CA THR A 116 -24.05 11.92 3.82
C THR A 116 -23.47 11.04 4.95
N THR A 117 -24.33 10.42 5.76
CA THR A 117 -23.94 9.39 6.74
C THR A 117 -24.57 8.06 6.35
N ILE A 118 -23.70 7.11 5.99
CA ILE A 118 -24.08 5.77 5.54
C ILE A 118 -23.93 4.83 6.73
N LYS A 119 -25.03 4.22 7.15
CA LYS A 119 -25.06 3.23 8.23
C LYS A 119 -25.08 1.83 7.62
N LEU A 120 -24.16 0.97 8.02
CA LEU A 120 -24.18 -0.45 7.69
C LEU A 120 -24.60 -1.28 8.91
N GLU A 121 -25.34 -2.35 8.67
CA GLU A 121 -25.82 -3.25 9.71
C GLU A 121 -24.88 -4.45 9.85
N THR A 122 -24.53 -4.77 11.10
CA THR A 122 -23.81 -6.01 11.42
C THR A 122 -24.72 -7.16 11.08
N TYR A 123 -24.19 -8.13 10.36
CA TYR A 123 -24.91 -9.38 10.13
C TYR A 123 -24.76 -10.25 11.38
N ILE A 124 -25.88 -10.53 12.06
CA ILE A 124 -25.98 -11.49 13.16
C ILE A 124 -27.01 -12.52 12.72
N GLU A 125 -26.66 -13.34 11.74
CA GLU A 125 -27.22 -14.67 11.66
C GLU A 125 -26.04 -15.61 11.91
N GLU A 126 -26.19 -16.55 12.83
CA GLU A 126 -25.35 -17.73 12.83
C GLU A 126 -25.48 -18.30 11.43
N LEU A 127 -24.39 -18.29 10.65
CA LEU A 127 -24.37 -19.07 9.44
C LEU A 127 -24.68 -20.48 9.90
N SER A 128 -25.87 -21.00 9.57
CA SER A 128 -26.18 -22.42 9.62
C SER A 128 -24.94 -23.08 9.07
N GLU A 129 -24.25 -23.85 9.93
CA GLU A 129 -22.93 -24.41 9.69
C GLU A 129 -22.83 -24.71 8.20
N ILE A 130 -22.16 -23.82 7.44
CA ILE A 130 -21.99 -24.06 6.01
C ILE A 130 -21.30 -25.38 6.04
N GLU A 131 -21.98 -26.48 5.67
CA GLU A 131 -21.48 -27.85 5.85
C GLU A 131 -20.03 -27.76 5.44
N ILE A 132 -19.14 -27.75 6.43
CA ILE A 132 -17.73 -27.55 6.16
C ILE A 132 -17.46 -28.84 5.46
N SER A 133 -17.46 -28.79 4.12
CA SER A 133 -17.10 -29.91 3.26
C SER A 133 -15.96 -30.57 4.01
N ARG A 134 -16.07 -31.87 4.32
CA ARG A 134 -15.22 -32.64 5.28
C ARG A 134 -13.68 -32.53 5.06
N LYS A 135 -13.24 -31.60 4.22
CA LYS A 135 -11.92 -31.03 4.05
C LYS A 135 -11.49 -30.23 5.28
N ASP A 136 -10.30 -30.57 5.76
CA ASP A 136 -9.58 -29.78 6.74
C ASP A 136 -9.21 -28.37 6.21
N ALA A 137 -8.89 -27.45 7.13
CA ALA A 137 -8.53 -26.06 6.80
C ALA A 137 -7.33 -25.96 5.84
N LYS A 138 -6.41 -26.92 5.90
CA LYS A 138 -5.25 -27.05 5.03
C LYS A 138 -5.69 -27.31 3.58
N SER A 139 -6.57 -28.27 3.38
CA SER A 139 -7.10 -28.68 2.08
C SER A 139 -7.87 -27.52 1.43
N LEU A 140 -8.58 -26.73 2.23
CA LEU A 140 -9.24 -25.51 1.77
C LEU A 140 -8.22 -24.48 1.22
N ILE A 141 -7.12 -24.22 1.93
CA ILE A 141 -6.09 -23.27 1.47
C ILE A 141 -5.42 -23.77 0.17
N LEU A 142 -5.10 -25.06 0.09
CA LEU A 142 -4.54 -25.64 -1.13
C LEU A 142 -5.50 -25.45 -2.32
N GLU A 143 -6.80 -25.62 -2.10
CA GLU A 143 -7.82 -25.40 -3.13
C GLU A 143 -7.92 -23.92 -3.55
N VAL A 144 -7.84 -22.98 -2.61
CA VAL A 144 -7.76 -21.54 -2.91
C VAL A 144 -6.58 -21.23 -3.84
N LEU A 145 -5.41 -21.79 -3.54
CA LEU A 145 -4.20 -21.60 -4.35
C LEU A 145 -4.34 -22.24 -5.74
N LYS A 146 -4.93 -23.43 -5.84
CA LYS A 146 -5.21 -24.10 -7.13
C LYS A 146 -6.19 -23.30 -8.00
N ARG A 147 -7.20 -22.68 -7.40
CA ARG A 147 -8.21 -21.87 -8.09
C ARG A 147 -7.75 -20.48 -8.48
N LYS A 148 -6.50 -20.10 -8.19
CA LYS A 148 -5.92 -18.80 -8.54
C LYS A 148 -6.15 -18.39 -10.00
N ARG A 149 -6.01 -19.32 -10.96
CA ARG A 149 -6.26 -19.04 -12.40
C ARG A 149 -7.72 -18.72 -12.71
N ILE A 150 -8.65 -19.35 -11.99
CA ILE A 150 -10.09 -19.21 -12.19
C ILE A 150 -10.60 -17.96 -11.49
N ASN A 151 -10.17 -17.71 -10.26
CA ASN A 151 -10.70 -16.64 -9.42
C ASN A 151 -10.08 -15.26 -9.68
N TYR A 152 -8.87 -15.20 -10.24
CA TYR A 152 -8.15 -13.95 -10.45
C TYR A 152 -7.91 -13.73 -11.95
N PHE A 153 -7.61 -12.49 -12.32
CA PHE A 153 -7.35 -12.16 -13.72
C PHE A 153 -6.02 -12.77 -14.19
N ASP A 154 -6.00 -13.16 -15.45
CA ASP A 154 -4.88 -13.86 -16.10
C ASP A 154 -4.22 -13.03 -17.23
N GLU A 155 -4.64 -11.78 -17.39
CA GLU A 155 -4.13 -10.83 -18.37
C GLU A 155 -3.37 -9.66 -17.73
N LEU A 156 -2.62 -8.90 -18.55
CA LEU A 156 -1.97 -7.68 -18.07
C LEU A 156 -3.04 -6.63 -17.76
N THR A 157 -3.03 -6.11 -16.53
CA THR A 157 -4.00 -5.09 -16.10
C THR A 157 -3.28 -3.83 -15.66
N THR A 158 -3.74 -2.68 -16.15
CA THR A 158 -3.25 -1.38 -15.70
C THR A 158 -4.14 -0.91 -14.54
N MET A 159 -3.55 -0.67 -13.37
CA MET A 159 -4.26 -0.15 -12.20
C MET A 159 -3.76 1.25 -11.88
N THR A 160 -4.69 2.13 -11.51
CA THR A 160 -4.37 3.42 -10.87
C THR A 160 -4.63 3.27 -9.37
N ALA A 161 -3.63 3.61 -8.55
CA ALA A 161 -3.75 3.53 -7.10
C ALA A 161 -3.26 4.79 -6.39
N PHE A 162 -3.92 5.13 -5.30
CA PHE A 162 -3.44 6.11 -4.34
C PHE A 162 -2.58 5.42 -3.29
N TYR A 163 -1.37 5.95 -3.08
CA TYR A 163 -0.38 5.50 -2.11
C TYR A 163 -0.16 6.58 -1.05
N ARG A 164 -0.12 6.18 0.22
CA ARG A 164 0.25 7.06 1.34
C ARG A 164 1.22 6.34 2.27
N GLU A 165 2.29 7.02 2.63
CA GLU A 165 3.24 6.59 3.65
C GLU A 165 3.41 7.68 4.70
N THR A 166 3.28 7.29 5.96
CA THR A 166 3.49 8.18 7.10
C THR A 166 4.50 7.59 8.06
N ILE A 167 5.32 8.45 8.66
CA ILE A 167 6.22 8.08 9.76
C ILE A 167 5.89 8.99 10.93
N LYS A 168 5.56 8.37 12.07
CA LYS A 168 5.33 9.02 13.35
C LYS A 168 6.48 8.75 14.30
N LYS A 169 6.98 9.79 14.95
CA LYS A 169 7.83 9.68 16.15
C LYS A 169 6.92 9.92 17.35
N ARG A 170 6.69 8.89 18.16
CA ARG A 170 5.63 8.90 19.20
C ARG A 170 4.27 9.29 18.57
N ARG A 171 3.69 10.44 18.94
CA ARG A 171 2.39 10.93 18.45
C ARG A 171 2.49 11.91 17.27
N THR A 172 3.71 12.23 16.82
CA THR A 172 3.96 13.34 15.89
C THR A 172 4.42 12.84 14.53
N TYR A 173 3.76 13.26 13.46
CA TYR A 173 4.22 12.99 12.09
C TYR A 173 5.55 13.70 11.83
N VAL A 174 6.53 12.93 11.38
CA VAL A 174 7.85 13.40 10.96
C VAL A 174 8.09 13.19 9.46
N SER A 175 7.30 12.34 8.81
CA SER A 175 7.30 12.17 7.36
C SER A 175 5.89 11.86 6.85
N LEU A 176 5.53 12.47 5.72
CA LEU A 176 4.32 12.19 4.94
C LEU A 176 4.68 12.19 3.46
N SER A 177 4.43 11.07 2.79
CA SER A 177 4.54 10.91 1.34
C SER A 177 3.23 10.41 0.78
N GLU A 178 2.74 11.05 -0.28
CA GLU A 178 1.53 10.63 -0.98
C GLU A 178 1.80 10.59 -2.48
N ALA A 179 1.20 9.64 -3.19
CA ALA A 179 1.33 9.51 -4.62
C ALA A 179 0.10 8.88 -5.29
N VAL A 180 -0.12 9.20 -6.54
CA VAL A 180 -0.87 8.39 -7.49
C VAL A 180 0.14 7.58 -8.31
N VAL A 181 -0.01 6.27 -8.29
CA VAL A 181 0.84 5.32 -9.01
C VAL A 181 0.04 4.60 -10.09
N GLU A 182 0.72 4.34 -11.21
CA GLU A 182 0.31 3.35 -12.20
C GLU A 182 0.95 2.02 -11.84
N ILE A 183 0.18 0.94 -11.90
CA ILE A 183 0.65 -0.41 -11.67
C ILE A 183 0.30 -1.23 -12.92
N ASN A 184 1.30 -1.69 -13.65
CA ASN A 184 1.14 -2.75 -14.63
C ASN A 184 1.15 -4.08 -13.87
N LYS A 185 -0.01 -4.46 -13.37
CA LYS A 185 -0.24 -5.68 -12.60
C LYS A 185 -0.18 -6.86 -13.56
N GLN A 186 0.83 -7.70 -13.37
CA GLN A 186 0.98 -8.91 -14.16
C GLN A 186 -0.13 -9.88 -13.81
N SER A 187 -0.49 -10.71 -14.80
CA SER A 187 -1.34 -11.89 -14.60
C SER A 187 -0.98 -12.64 -13.33
N TYR A 188 -2.00 -13.08 -12.58
CA TYR A 188 -1.78 -13.84 -11.36
C TYR A 188 -1.05 -15.16 -11.65
N THR A 189 -1.27 -15.79 -12.81
CA THR A 189 -0.60 -17.03 -13.20
C THR A 189 0.86 -16.82 -13.67
N SER A 190 1.29 -15.58 -13.89
CA SER A 190 2.65 -15.28 -14.30
C SER A 190 3.61 -15.18 -13.11
N SER A 191 4.85 -15.64 -13.28
CA SER A 191 5.96 -15.40 -12.36
C SER A 191 6.58 -13.99 -12.50
N LYS A 192 6.14 -13.20 -13.48
CA LYS A 192 6.65 -11.85 -13.69
C LYS A 192 6.24 -10.93 -12.53
N ASN A 193 7.18 -10.07 -12.15
CA ASN A 193 6.98 -9.02 -11.16
C ASN A 193 6.12 -7.89 -11.72
N ASP A 194 5.30 -7.31 -10.84
CA ASP A 194 4.53 -6.11 -11.14
C ASP A 194 5.46 -4.92 -11.41
N VAL A 195 5.02 -4.00 -12.29
CA VAL A 195 5.79 -2.82 -12.66
C VAL A 195 5.03 -1.57 -12.26
N LEU A 196 5.72 -0.62 -11.62
CA LEU A 196 5.12 0.62 -11.13
C LEU A 196 5.72 1.83 -11.82
N ARG A 197 4.90 2.86 -11.98
CA ARG A 197 5.32 4.21 -12.37
C ARG A 197 4.64 5.24 -11.49
N LEU A 198 5.37 6.27 -11.06
CA LEU A 198 4.77 7.42 -10.39
C LEU A 198 4.11 8.33 -11.44
N PHE A 199 2.85 8.67 -11.22
CA PHE A 199 2.16 9.70 -12.00
C PHE A 199 2.30 11.07 -11.33
N LYS A 200 1.91 11.15 -10.07
CA LYS A 200 1.88 12.41 -9.30
C LYS A 200 2.23 12.11 -7.85
N ALA A 201 3.09 12.90 -7.23
CA ALA A 201 3.52 12.65 -5.85
C ALA A 201 3.83 13.96 -5.13
N ARG A 202 3.58 13.98 -3.82
CA ARG A 202 4.01 15.05 -2.92
C ARG A 202 4.60 14.45 -1.65
N LYS A 203 5.69 15.03 -1.17
CA LYS A 203 6.39 14.56 0.03
C LYS A 203 6.87 15.72 0.90
N LYS A 204 6.77 15.52 2.21
CA LYS A 204 7.37 16.40 3.22
C LYS A 204 7.93 15.55 4.35
N THR A 205 9.17 15.85 4.71
CA THR A 205 9.87 15.21 5.82
C THR A 205 10.48 16.29 6.71
N ASP A 206 10.28 16.17 8.02
CA ASP A 206 10.92 16.99 9.03
C ASP A 206 12.24 16.32 9.45
N TYR A 207 13.31 16.63 8.71
CA TYR A 207 14.63 16.03 8.90
C TYR A 207 15.24 16.31 10.28
N LYS A 208 14.95 17.48 10.87
CA LYS A 208 15.40 17.82 12.23
C LYS A 208 14.76 16.90 13.27
N ARG A 209 13.46 16.59 13.15
CA ARG A 209 12.81 15.62 14.05
C ARG A 209 13.21 14.17 13.80
N LEU A 210 13.68 13.90 12.58
CA LEU A 210 14.27 12.64 12.17
C LEU A 210 15.73 12.48 12.63
N ASP A 211 16.30 13.49 13.31
CA ASP A 211 17.73 13.68 13.59
C ASP A 211 18.51 12.36 13.70
N THR A 212 19.48 12.23 12.78
CA THR A 212 20.47 11.16 12.61
C THR A 212 19.97 9.74 12.28
N VAL A 213 18.66 9.50 12.24
CA VAL A 213 18.12 8.19 11.85
C VAL A 213 17.97 8.11 10.33
N ALA A 214 19.01 7.68 9.62
CA ALA A 214 18.88 7.21 8.23
C ALA A 214 18.19 5.84 8.21
N PHE A 215 16.96 5.76 8.73
CA PHE A 215 16.13 4.57 8.69
C PHE A 215 15.41 4.53 7.34
N LYS A 216 15.90 3.63 6.50
CA LYS A 216 15.40 3.41 5.16
C LYS A 216 14.77 2.02 5.12
N LEU A 217 13.44 2.00 5.03
CA LEU A 217 12.69 0.77 4.81
C LEU A 217 12.90 0.29 3.38
N LYS A 218 12.97 -1.03 3.21
CA LYS A 218 12.93 -1.66 1.88
C LYS A 218 11.57 -1.35 1.22
N GLY A 219 11.53 -1.24 -0.10
CA GLY A 219 10.31 -1.49 -0.88
C GLY A 219 9.41 -0.31 -1.25
N GLY A 220 9.29 0.74 -0.43
CA GLY A 220 8.38 1.88 -0.73
C GLY A 220 6.97 1.40 -1.17
N PRO A 221 6.40 1.95 -2.27
CA PRO A 221 5.14 1.47 -2.85
C PRO A 221 5.08 -0.01 -3.25
N PHE A 222 6.21 -0.66 -3.53
CA PHE A 222 6.22 -2.09 -3.85
C PHE A 222 5.89 -2.97 -2.65
N ASN A 223 6.11 -2.51 -1.41
CA ASN A 223 5.73 -3.28 -0.22
C ASN A 223 4.25 -3.67 -0.24
N SER A 224 3.41 -2.75 -0.70
CA SER A 224 1.96 -2.96 -0.83
C SER A 224 1.60 -4.06 -1.82
N LEU A 225 2.43 -4.30 -2.84
CA LEU A 225 2.23 -5.37 -3.82
C LEU A 225 2.89 -6.69 -3.42
N PHE A 226 3.98 -6.65 -2.65
CA PHE A 226 4.62 -7.87 -2.14
C PHE A 226 3.74 -8.62 -1.14
N ILE A 227 2.83 -7.92 -0.47
CA ILE A 227 1.85 -8.53 0.44
C ILE A 227 0.59 -9.04 -0.28
N ASP A 228 0.55 -8.97 -1.60
CA ASP A 228 -0.45 -9.68 -2.41
C ASP A 228 -0.20 -11.19 -2.30
N ILE A 229 -0.88 -11.82 -1.33
CA ILE A 229 -0.75 -13.23 -0.98
C ILE A 229 -0.98 -14.11 -2.20
N ILE A 230 -2.01 -13.82 -3.00
CA ILE A 230 -2.35 -14.65 -4.15
C ILE A 230 -1.31 -14.48 -5.26
N LYS A 231 -0.86 -13.24 -5.53
CA LYS A 231 0.20 -13.03 -6.53
C LYS A 231 1.52 -13.66 -6.10
N ASN A 232 1.88 -13.52 -4.84
CA ASN A 232 3.15 -13.93 -4.27
C ASN A 232 2.99 -15.13 -3.32
N SER A 233 2.17 -16.11 -3.69
CA SER A 233 1.80 -17.22 -2.80
C SER A 233 3.00 -17.98 -2.27
N THR A 234 4.07 -18.10 -3.04
CA THR A 234 5.34 -18.74 -2.62
C THR A 234 6.06 -18.01 -1.48
N LEU A 235 5.69 -16.77 -1.14
CA LEU A 235 6.22 -16.06 0.03
C LEU A 235 5.46 -16.39 1.32
N PHE A 236 4.24 -16.92 1.20
CA PHE A 236 3.31 -17.12 2.32
C PHE A 236 2.97 -18.60 2.53
N PHE A 237 2.69 -19.31 1.44
CA PHE A 237 2.09 -20.64 1.38
C PHE A 237 2.76 -21.45 0.26
N THR A 238 3.94 -21.97 0.56
CA THR A 238 4.68 -22.95 -0.27
C THR A 238 4.10 -24.35 -0.10
N GLU A 239 4.55 -25.33 -0.88
CA GLU A 239 4.06 -26.72 -0.78
C GLU A 239 4.34 -27.34 0.61
N ASP A 240 5.43 -26.94 1.27
CA ASP A 240 5.78 -27.31 2.66
C ASP A 240 5.04 -26.47 3.72
N MET A 241 4.04 -25.65 3.35
CA MET A 241 3.34 -24.77 4.31
C MET A 241 2.75 -25.52 5.51
N VAL A 242 2.42 -26.79 5.31
CA VAL A 242 1.79 -27.68 6.30
C VAL A 242 2.76 -28.15 7.38
N GLU A 243 4.06 -28.08 7.08
CA GLU A 243 5.13 -28.37 8.03
C GLU A 243 5.38 -27.17 8.94
N ILE A 244 5.16 -25.94 8.43
CA ILE A 244 5.54 -24.69 9.10
C ILE A 244 4.37 -23.91 9.71
N TYR A 245 3.12 -24.19 9.32
CA TYR A 245 1.91 -23.55 9.84
C TYR A 245 0.90 -24.54 10.39
N ASP A 246 0.20 -24.12 11.44
CA ASP A 246 -1.08 -24.69 11.88
C ASP A 246 -2.23 -23.88 11.27
N PHE A 247 -3.29 -24.57 10.83
CA PHE A 247 -4.48 -23.96 10.24
C PHE A 247 -5.73 -24.42 10.98
N THR A 248 -6.59 -23.49 11.39
CA THR A 248 -7.85 -23.80 12.07
C THR A 248 -8.99 -22.94 11.54
N PHE A 249 -10.20 -23.50 11.52
CA PHE A 249 -11.40 -22.72 11.24
C PHE A 249 -11.71 -21.78 12.41
N ASP A 250 -12.22 -20.61 12.08
CA ASP A 250 -12.86 -19.67 13.00
C ASP A 250 -14.35 -19.56 12.63
N ALA A 251 -15.10 -18.79 13.42
CA ALA A 251 -16.47 -18.43 13.07
C ALA A 251 -16.54 -17.82 11.66
N SER A 252 -17.36 -18.44 10.80
CA SER A 252 -17.60 -17.95 9.45
C SER A 252 -18.32 -16.59 9.49
N THR A 253 -18.21 -15.82 8.42
CA THR A 253 -18.79 -14.47 8.32
C THR A 253 -19.33 -14.18 6.92
N LYS A 254 -19.69 -12.93 6.63
CA LYS A 254 -20.21 -12.51 5.33
C LYS A 254 -19.55 -11.21 4.86
N ILE A 255 -19.33 -11.08 3.56
CA ILE A 255 -18.92 -9.83 2.91
C ILE A 255 -19.79 -9.69 1.66
N ASP A 256 -20.44 -8.55 1.46
CA ASP A 256 -21.24 -8.30 0.25
C ASP A 256 -22.31 -9.37 -0.03
N ASN A 257 -22.97 -9.81 1.04
CA ASN A 257 -23.93 -10.90 1.01
C ASN A 257 -23.36 -12.26 0.52
N ARG A 258 -22.03 -12.43 0.51
CA ARG A 258 -21.35 -13.70 0.20
C ARG A 258 -20.85 -14.38 1.48
N PRO A 259 -21.12 -15.68 1.69
CA PRO A 259 -20.60 -16.43 2.82
C PRO A 259 -19.08 -16.54 2.76
N ILE A 260 -18.40 -16.38 3.90
CA ILE A 260 -16.96 -16.32 4.03
C ILE A 260 -16.48 -17.32 5.08
N TYR A 261 -15.63 -18.26 4.69
CA TYR A 261 -14.84 -19.06 5.62
C TYR A 261 -13.72 -18.20 6.21
N VAL A 262 -13.51 -18.33 7.51
CA VAL A 262 -12.41 -17.66 8.21
C VAL A 262 -11.41 -18.71 8.68
N ILE A 263 -10.17 -18.61 8.19
CA ILE A 263 -9.09 -19.54 8.53
C ILE A 263 -8.01 -18.81 9.30
N ASN A 264 -7.79 -19.24 10.53
CA ASN A 264 -6.64 -18.87 11.33
C ASN A 264 -5.41 -19.62 10.82
N PHE A 265 -4.27 -18.94 10.75
CA PHE A 265 -2.99 -19.58 10.50
C PHE A 265 -1.94 -19.05 11.48
N LYS A 266 -1.06 -19.92 11.96
CA LYS A 266 0.01 -19.55 12.90
C LYS A 266 1.23 -20.42 12.69
N GLN A 267 2.41 -19.82 12.73
CA GLN A 267 3.66 -20.58 12.64
C GLN A 267 3.74 -21.64 13.77
N LYS A 268 4.25 -22.82 13.46
CA LYS A 268 4.48 -23.87 14.46
C LYS A 268 5.61 -23.47 15.41
N SER A 269 5.54 -23.98 16.65
CA SER A 269 6.46 -23.62 17.74
C SER A 269 7.93 -23.95 17.45
N HIS A 270 8.21 -25.03 16.72
CA HIS A 270 9.57 -25.44 16.38
C HIS A 270 10.22 -24.57 15.28
N ILE A 271 9.45 -23.70 14.61
CA ILE A 271 9.96 -22.82 13.56
C ILE A 271 10.59 -21.57 14.17
N SER A 272 11.92 -21.52 14.15
CA SER A 272 12.70 -20.41 14.72
C SER A 272 12.86 -19.21 13.80
N ARG A 273 12.53 -19.34 12.50
CA ARG A 273 12.51 -18.20 11.57
C ARG A 273 11.20 -17.43 11.74
N PRO A 274 11.22 -16.09 11.77
CA PRO A 274 10.02 -15.27 11.75
C PRO A 274 9.10 -15.60 10.57
N LEU A 275 7.91 -16.11 10.86
CA LEU A 275 6.84 -16.36 9.91
C LEU A 275 5.58 -15.60 10.33
N PHE A 276 4.53 -15.72 9.53
CA PHE A 276 3.32 -14.94 9.73
C PHE A 276 2.30 -15.65 10.64
N TYR A 277 1.33 -14.91 11.14
CA TYR A 277 0.13 -15.46 11.76
C TYR A 277 -1.02 -14.50 11.56
N GLY A 278 -2.25 -15.01 11.48
CA GLY A 278 -3.41 -14.18 11.24
C GLY A 278 -4.63 -14.93 10.75
N LYS A 279 -5.45 -14.21 9.99
CA LYS A 279 -6.73 -14.67 9.45
C LYS A 279 -6.77 -14.49 7.94
N LEU A 280 -7.20 -15.53 7.24
CA LEU A 280 -7.59 -15.52 5.83
C LEU A 280 -9.12 -15.56 5.75
N TYR A 281 -9.69 -14.75 4.88
CA TYR A 281 -11.13 -14.69 4.63
C TYR A 281 -11.37 -15.18 3.21
N ILE A 282 -12.07 -16.30 3.07
CA ILE A 282 -12.22 -17.04 1.82
C ILE A 282 -13.70 -17.06 1.45
N ASP A 283 -14.03 -16.61 0.24
CA ASP A 283 -15.38 -16.71 -0.32
C ASP A 283 -15.77 -18.20 -0.41
N ALA A 284 -16.87 -18.59 0.24
CA ALA A 284 -17.25 -19.99 0.34
C ALA A 284 -17.76 -20.58 -0.99
N LEU A 285 -18.19 -19.73 -1.94
CA LEU A 285 -18.71 -20.17 -3.24
C LEU A 285 -17.59 -20.31 -4.27
N SER A 286 -16.74 -19.29 -4.43
CA SER A 286 -15.66 -19.31 -5.42
C SER A 286 -14.36 -19.91 -4.88
N LEU A 287 -14.20 -19.99 -3.54
CA LEU A 287 -12.93 -20.29 -2.86
C LEU A 287 -11.83 -19.29 -3.23
N ALA A 288 -12.20 -18.00 -3.30
CA ALA A 288 -11.24 -16.93 -3.52
C ALA A 288 -10.88 -16.28 -2.19
N LEU A 289 -9.62 -15.87 -2.02
CA LEU A 289 -9.23 -15.03 -0.90
C LEU A 289 -9.79 -13.62 -1.10
N THR A 290 -10.66 -13.20 -0.18
CA THR A 290 -11.34 -11.90 -0.21
C THR A 290 -10.59 -10.85 0.60
N ASN A 291 -10.05 -11.25 1.76
CA ASN A 291 -9.23 -10.43 2.64
C ASN A 291 -8.21 -11.31 3.37
N ALA A 292 -7.09 -10.72 3.78
CA ALA A 292 -6.26 -11.28 4.84
C ALA A 292 -5.80 -10.21 5.82
N LYS A 293 -5.75 -10.57 7.10
CA LYS A 293 -5.18 -9.75 8.17
C LYS A 293 -4.16 -10.60 8.92
N PHE A 294 -2.91 -10.19 8.89
CA PHE A 294 -1.83 -10.99 9.43
C PHE A 294 -0.69 -10.15 9.99
N LYS A 295 0.16 -10.78 10.79
CA LYS A 295 1.30 -10.16 11.45
C LYS A 295 2.52 -11.03 11.27
N LEU A 296 3.71 -10.43 11.29
CA LEU A 296 4.95 -11.19 11.39
C LEU A 296 5.19 -11.56 12.86
N ASN A 297 5.65 -12.78 13.14
CA ASN A 297 6.18 -13.11 14.46
C ASN A 297 7.50 -12.36 14.68
N ILE A 298 7.54 -11.50 15.68
CA ILE A 298 8.67 -10.65 16.03
C ILE A 298 9.31 -11.02 17.38
N GLU A 299 9.02 -12.21 17.92
CA GLU A 299 9.63 -12.74 19.15
C GLU A 299 11.16 -12.72 19.06
N ASP A 300 11.72 -13.29 18.00
CA ASP A 300 13.15 -13.14 17.65
C ASP A 300 13.36 -11.81 16.91
N LYS A 301 13.54 -10.75 17.69
CA LYS A 301 13.68 -9.37 17.18
C LYS A 301 14.89 -9.19 16.26
N GLU A 302 15.97 -9.92 16.49
CA GLU A 302 17.19 -9.83 15.69
C GLU A 302 16.95 -10.43 14.29
N LYS A 303 16.38 -11.63 14.20
CA LYS A 303 16.01 -12.22 12.90
C LYS A 303 14.93 -11.38 12.21
N ALA A 304 13.90 -10.96 12.93
CA ALA A 304 12.80 -10.19 12.36
C ALA A 304 13.27 -8.84 11.79
N SER A 305 14.24 -8.18 12.43
CA SER A 305 14.77 -6.89 11.96
C SER A 305 15.35 -6.95 10.54
N LYS A 306 15.91 -8.10 10.13
CA LYS A 306 16.56 -8.30 8.82
C LYS A 306 15.59 -8.21 7.64
N HIS A 307 14.29 -8.45 7.87
CA HIS A 307 13.27 -8.36 6.83
C HIS A 307 12.99 -6.91 6.38
N PHE A 308 13.19 -5.92 7.25
CA PHE A 308 12.70 -4.56 7.01
C PHE A 308 13.79 -3.55 6.61
N ILE A 309 15.01 -3.77 7.06
CA ILE A 309 16.05 -2.73 7.10
C ILE A 309 16.95 -2.81 5.86
N VAL A 310 17.06 -1.72 5.09
CA VAL A 310 18.08 -1.58 4.02
C VAL A 310 19.43 -1.18 4.62
N LYS A 311 19.41 -0.14 5.45
CA LYS A 311 20.60 0.50 6.00
C LYS A 311 20.25 1.08 7.37
N LYS A 312 21.20 1.01 8.30
CA LYS A 312 21.15 1.70 9.60
C LYS A 312 22.49 2.40 9.87
N PRO A 313 22.52 3.53 10.59
CA PRO A 313 23.77 4.16 11.03
C PRO A 313 24.59 3.24 11.95
N ARG A 314 25.90 3.49 12.04
CA ARG A 314 26.76 2.84 13.05
C ARG A 314 26.32 3.25 14.46
N GLY A 315 26.40 2.31 15.42
CA GLY A 315 25.99 2.53 16.81
C GLY A 315 24.46 2.63 17.04
N VAL A 316 23.68 2.13 16.07
CA VAL A 316 22.21 2.08 16.17
C VAL A 316 21.74 0.63 16.14
N LYS A 317 20.93 0.26 17.13
CA LYS A 317 20.17 -1.00 17.15
C LYS A 317 18.70 -0.69 16.88
N VAL A 318 18.10 -1.48 16.00
CA VAL A 318 16.71 -1.28 15.53
C VAL A 318 15.96 -2.59 15.71
N TYR A 319 14.89 -2.55 16.49
CA TYR A 319 14.08 -3.71 16.82
C TYR A 319 12.65 -3.50 16.37
N PRO A 320 12.05 -4.44 15.61
CA PRO A 320 10.63 -4.37 15.33
C PRO A 320 9.84 -4.55 16.63
N VAL A 321 8.81 -3.73 16.81
CA VAL A 321 7.82 -3.83 17.89
C VAL A 321 6.41 -4.03 17.35
N GLU A 322 6.21 -3.79 16.06
CA GLU A 322 4.96 -4.05 15.35
C GLU A 322 5.27 -4.39 13.88
N ALA A 323 4.58 -5.37 13.33
CA ALA A 323 4.59 -5.69 11.90
C ALA A 323 3.24 -6.31 11.53
N SER A 324 2.27 -5.45 11.21
CA SER A 324 0.89 -5.82 10.90
C SER A 324 0.57 -5.49 9.44
N TYR A 325 -0.17 -6.39 8.80
CA TYR A 325 -0.51 -6.34 7.38
C TYR A 325 -2.00 -6.61 7.18
N GLN A 326 -2.59 -5.89 6.24
CA GLN A 326 -3.93 -6.14 5.74
C GLN A 326 -3.92 -6.03 4.23
N ILE A 327 -4.65 -6.92 3.58
CA ILE A 327 -4.93 -6.87 2.15
C ILE A 327 -6.40 -7.21 1.88
N ASP A 328 -7.00 -6.46 0.97
CA ASP A 328 -8.38 -6.62 0.52
C ASP A 328 -8.42 -6.78 -1.00
N TYR A 329 -9.19 -7.77 -1.45
CA TYR A 329 -9.51 -8.01 -2.84
C TYR A 329 -10.95 -7.58 -3.13
N ARG A 330 -11.20 -7.15 -4.36
CA ARG A 330 -12.53 -6.75 -4.83
C ARG A 330 -12.95 -7.64 -5.99
N VAL A 331 -14.18 -8.12 -5.95
CA VAL A 331 -14.76 -8.89 -7.05
C VAL A 331 -15.38 -7.95 -8.08
N LYS A 332 -15.17 -8.24 -9.36
CA LYS A 332 -15.90 -7.65 -10.49
C LYS A 332 -15.92 -8.66 -11.63
N ASN A 333 -17.10 -8.87 -12.23
CA ASN A 333 -17.31 -9.84 -13.31
C ASN A 333 -16.71 -11.21 -12.94
N ASP A 334 -17.01 -11.68 -11.72
CA ASP A 334 -16.54 -12.95 -11.13
C ASP A 334 -15.01 -13.14 -11.03
N LYS A 335 -14.24 -12.07 -11.23
CA LYS A 335 -12.80 -12.04 -11.02
C LYS A 335 -12.46 -11.16 -9.83
N TRP A 336 -11.49 -11.60 -9.04
CA TRP A 336 -10.96 -10.88 -7.88
C TRP A 336 -9.72 -10.06 -8.27
N TYR A 337 -9.69 -8.82 -7.82
CA TYR A 337 -8.66 -7.84 -8.09
C TYR A 337 -8.07 -7.33 -6.78
N TYR A 338 -6.76 -7.13 -6.73
CA TYR A 338 -6.12 -6.37 -5.65
C TYR A 338 -6.80 -5.00 -5.48
N GLY A 339 -7.35 -4.73 -4.30
CA GLY A 339 -8.19 -3.56 -4.03
C GLY A 339 -7.55 -2.57 -3.07
N TYR A 340 -7.10 -3.06 -1.91
CA TYR A 340 -6.47 -2.24 -0.88
C TYR A 340 -5.41 -3.03 -0.13
N SER A 341 -4.39 -2.33 0.37
CA SER A 341 -3.50 -2.88 1.39
C SER A 341 -3.03 -1.84 2.39
N ARG A 342 -2.70 -2.33 3.58
CA ARG A 342 -2.16 -1.54 4.69
C ARG A 342 -1.05 -2.30 5.38
N ILE A 343 0.04 -1.59 5.67
CA ILE A 343 1.19 -2.11 6.41
C ILE A 343 1.45 -1.15 7.56
N GLN A 344 1.49 -1.69 8.79
CA GLN A 344 1.83 -0.96 9.99
C GLN A 344 3.08 -1.57 10.59
N LEU A 345 4.16 -0.79 10.64
CA LEU A 345 5.43 -1.20 11.19
C LEU A 345 5.79 -0.30 12.37
N GLY A 346 6.27 -0.89 13.45
CA GLY A 346 6.77 -0.19 14.62
C GLY A 346 8.22 -0.57 14.84
N PHE A 347 9.10 0.40 15.08
CA PHE A 347 10.51 0.15 15.35
C PHE A 347 10.97 0.91 16.58
N LYS A 348 11.57 0.19 17.53
CA LYS A 348 12.32 0.73 18.65
C LYS A 348 13.76 0.94 18.21
N ILE A 349 14.24 2.17 18.34
CA ILE A 349 15.60 2.59 17.98
C ILE A 349 16.36 2.92 19.26
N ASN A 350 17.45 2.20 19.47
CA ASN A 350 18.39 2.41 20.56
C ASN A 350 19.70 2.96 19.97
N TRP A 351 20.17 4.07 20.55
CA TRP A 351 21.46 4.67 20.22
C TRP A 351 22.43 4.38 21.35
N ASP A 352 23.63 3.93 21.04
CA ASP A 352 24.63 3.59 22.05
C ASP A 352 24.95 4.77 23.00
N LYS A 353 24.80 6.02 22.52
CA LYS A 353 25.07 7.25 23.26
C LYS A 353 23.81 7.99 23.76
N LYS A 354 22.62 7.37 23.76
CA LYS A 354 21.40 7.99 24.32
C LYS A 354 20.75 7.09 25.36
N LEU A 355 20.45 7.67 26.52
CA LEU A 355 19.78 6.99 27.65
C LEU A 355 18.35 6.54 27.30
N PHE A 356 17.67 7.23 26.37
CA PHE A 356 16.30 6.92 26.00
C PHE A 356 16.18 6.42 24.56
N ASN A 357 15.45 5.32 24.42
CA ASN A 357 15.05 4.80 23.12
C ASN A 357 13.99 5.68 22.44
N THR A 358 13.90 5.59 21.12
CA THR A 358 12.87 6.26 20.33
C THR A 358 12.06 5.23 19.55
N ILE A 359 10.73 5.35 19.59
CA ILE A 359 9.84 4.49 18.81
C ILE A 359 9.29 5.27 17.62
N TYR A 360 9.45 4.69 16.44
CA TYR A 360 8.87 5.15 15.19
C TYR A 360 7.79 4.19 14.72
N HIS A 361 6.66 4.73 14.27
CA HIS A 361 5.62 3.96 13.60
C HIS A 361 5.51 4.41 12.15
N THR A 362 5.64 3.47 11.23
CA THR A 362 5.40 3.68 9.81
C THR A 362 4.06 3.06 9.44
N THR A 363 3.23 3.80 8.71
CA THR A 363 2.02 3.27 8.10
C THR A 363 2.08 3.49 6.60
N ILE A 364 1.94 2.42 5.83
CA ILE A 364 1.88 2.42 4.37
C ILE A 364 0.49 1.95 3.97
N GLU A 365 -0.18 2.69 3.09
CA GLU A 365 -1.51 2.38 2.58
C GLU A 365 -1.53 2.52 1.07
N MET A 366 -2.20 1.60 0.39
CA MET A 366 -2.44 1.66 -1.03
C MET A 366 -3.89 1.28 -1.35
N ALA A 367 -4.62 2.15 -2.04
CA ALA A 367 -5.96 1.87 -2.53
C ALA A 367 -5.96 1.94 -4.06
N VAL A 368 -6.33 0.84 -4.72
CA VAL A 368 -6.64 0.86 -6.16
C VAL A 368 -7.94 1.64 -6.33
N THR A 369 -7.91 2.67 -7.17
CA THR A 369 -9.04 3.59 -7.39
C THR A 369 -9.65 3.47 -8.78
N ASN A 370 -8.89 2.88 -9.71
CA ASN A 370 -9.37 2.50 -11.03
C ASN A 370 -8.50 1.37 -11.61
N TRP A 371 -9.01 0.64 -12.58
CA TRP A 371 -8.23 -0.32 -13.36
C TRP A 371 -8.83 -0.52 -14.75
N GLU A 372 -8.02 -1.01 -15.68
CA GLU A 372 -8.40 -1.35 -17.05
C GLU A 372 -7.56 -2.52 -17.55
N LYS A 373 -8.16 -3.38 -18.38
CA LYS A 373 -7.42 -4.44 -19.07
C LYS A 373 -6.47 -3.79 -20.08
N ASN A 374 -5.23 -4.25 -20.12
CA ASN A 374 -4.21 -3.70 -21.03
C ASN A 374 -4.15 -4.56 -22.30
N GLU A 375 -5.16 -4.43 -23.15
CA GLU A 375 -5.31 -5.22 -24.39
C GLU A 375 -4.15 -4.99 -25.37
N THR A 376 -3.66 -3.75 -25.44
CA THR A 376 -2.51 -3.35 -26.28
C THR A 376 -1.17 -3.87 -25.77
N LYS A 377 -1.13 -4.50 -24.58
CA LYS A 377 0.09 -4.94 -23.88
C LYS A 377 1.13 -3.82 -23.72
N LYS A 378 0.70 -2.55 -23.67
CA LYS A 378 1.58 -1.40 -23.57
C LYS A 378 2.29 -1.41 -22.22
N LEU A 379 3.61 -1.65 -22.25
CA LEU A 379 4.42 -1.68 -21.05
C LEU A 379 4.95 -0.30 -20.67
N ILE A 380 5.07 -0.06 -19.37
CA ILE A 380 5.83 1.07 -18.86
C ILE A 380 7.28 0.95 -19.35
N ARG A 381 7.76 2.00 -20.03
CA ARG A 381 9.15 2.08 -20.50
C ARG A 381 10.14 1.96 -19.33
N PRO A 382 11.24 1.19 -19.44
CA PRO A 382 12.19 0.96 -18.34
C PRO A 382 12.62 2.23 -17.59
N LYS A 383 12.89 3.33 -18.32
CA LYS A 383 13.27 4.63 -17.75
C LYS A 383 12.22 5.26 -16.81
N ASN A 384 10.96 4.89 -16.96
CA ASN A 384 9.85 5.39 -16.17
C ASN A 384 9.45 4.42 -15.04
N ARG A 385 10.10 3.26 -14.94
CA ARG A 385 9.79 2.26 -13.90
C ARG A 385 10.39 2.68 -12.57
N LEU A 386 9.60 2.55 -11.51
CA LEU A 386 10.14 2.61 -10.15
C LEU A 386 10.97 1.36 -9.88
N ARG A 387 12.14 1.54 -9.24
CA ARG A 387 12.89 0.38 -8.75
C ARG A 387 12.25 -0.11 -7.46
N PRO A 388 12.24 -1.43 -7.19
CA PRO A 388 11.69 -1.97 -5.94
C PRO A 388 12.33 -1.41 -4.67
N SER A 389 13.61 -1.01 -4.72
CA SER A 389 14.31 -0.37 -3.60
C SER A 389 14.11 1.15 -3.51
N VAL A 390 13.32 1.75 -4.40
CA VAL A 390 13.08 3.21 -4.38
C VAL A 390 12.31 3.56 -3.12
N ILE A 391 12.92 4.44 -2.35
CA ILE A 391 12.24 5.25 -1.36
C ILE A 391 11.78 6.49 -2.12
N LEU A 392 10.52 6.89 -1.97
CA LEU A 392 10.03 8.12 -2.57
C LEU A 392 10.94 9.27 -2.14
N SER A 393 11.85 9.67 -3.02
CA SER A 393 12.84 10.73 -2.79
C SER A 393 12.18 12.08 -3.03
N ASP A 394 12.85 13.14 -2.58
CA ASP A 394 12.29 14.49 -2.41
C ASP A 394 11.94 15.17 -3.73
N LYS A 395 10.84 14.76 -4.37
CA LYS A 395 10.12 15.59 -5.33
C LYS A 395 9.02 16.31 -4.55
N ALA A 396 9.38 17.51 -4.08
CA ALA A 396 8.69 18.24 -3.02
C ALA A 396 7.74 19.35 -3.53
N SER A 397 7.11 19.20 -4.70
CA SER A 397 6.10 20.16 -5.16
C SER A 397 4.72 19.52 -5.18
N GLY A 398 3.81 20.03 -4.33
CA GLY A 398 2.41 19.58 -4.34
C GLY A 398 1.61 19.77 -3.07
N PHE A 399 2.24 20.10 -1.93
CA PHE A 399 1.46 20.43 -0.72
C PHE A 399 0.85 21.82 -0.77
N ALA A 400 1.44 22.76 -1.53
CA ALA A 400 0.96 24.13 -1.65
C ALA A 400 -0.36 24.25 -2.43
N ASP A 401 -0.63 23.31 -3.35
CA ASP A 401 -1.81 23.26 -4.19
C ASP A 401 -2.95 22.47 -3.50
N PRO A 402 -4.06 23.11 -3.11
CA PRO A 402 -5.21 22.42 -2.51
C PRO A 402 -5.90 21.46 -3.49
N GLU A 403 -5.82 21.73 -4.78
CA GLU A 403 -6.42 20.93 -5.85
C GLU A 403 -5.44 19.93 -6.47
N PHE A 404 -4.30 19.71 -5.82
CA PHE A 404 -3.20 18.88 -6.32
C PHE A 404 -3.65 17.53 -6.87
N TRP A 405 -4.65 16.88 -6.28
CA TRP A 405 -5.10 15.57 -6.76
C TRP A 405 -6.07 15.62 -7.95
N GLY A 406 -6.61 16.79 -8.30
CA GLY A 406 -7.51 16.97 -9.45
C GLY A 406 -8.64 15.94 -9.48
N LYS A 407 -8.76 15.22 -10.60
CA LYS A 407 -9.76 14.16 -10.83
C LYS A 407 -9.50 12.84 -10.08
N TYR A 408 -8.31 12.62 -9.53
CA TYR A 408 -7.95 11.33 -8.95
C TYR A 408 -8.61 11.13 -7.58
N ASN A 409 -9.19 9.95 -7.38
CA ASN A 409 -9.64 9.48 -6.08
C ASN A 409 -8.44 9.23 -5.16
N ILE A 410 -8.61 9.59 -3.89
CA ILE A 410 -7.61 9.44 -2.84
C ILE A 410 -8.29 8.94 -1.57
N ILE A 411 -7.49 8.43 -0.63
CA ILE A 411 -7.96 8.18 0.73
C ILE A 411 -8.03 9.53 1.45
N GLU A 412 -9.19 9.91 1.97
CA GLU A 412 -9.35 11.18 2.68
C GLU A 412 -8.38 11.24 3.88
N PRO A 413 -7.60 12.32 4.08
CA PRO A 413 -6.70 12.41 5.21
C PRO A 413 -7.48 12.46 6.53
N GLU A 414 -7.05 11.67 7.51
CA GLU A 414 -7.57 11.78 8.88
C GLU A 414 -7.17 13.13 9.52
N LYS A 415 -7.94 13.61 10.51
CA LYS A 415 -7.70 14.92 11.17
C LYS A 415 -6.22 15.16 11.58
N PRO A 416 -5.49 14.18 12.15
CA PRO A 416 -4.07 14.37 12.46
C PRO A 416 -3.18 14.59 11.22
N ILE A 417 -3.45 13.89 10.12
CA ILE A 417 -2.75 14.07 8.84
C ILE A 417 -3.15 15.40 8.21
N GLU A 418 -4.43 15.75 8.21
CA GLU A 418 -4.93 17.03 7.72
C GLU A 418 -4.27 18.20 8.45
N SER A 419 -4.15 18.11 9.78
CA SER A 419 -3.46 19.10 10.60
C SER A 419 -1.97 19.20 10.25
N ALA A 420 -1.31 18.06 9.99
CA ALA A 420 0.06 18.04 9.51
C ALA A 420 0.18 18.73 8.14
N ILE A 421 -0.72 18.43 7.19
CA ILE A 421 -0.78 19.06 5.87
C ILE A 421 -0.96 20.57 5.98
N LYS A 422 -1.90 21.04 6.80
CA LYS A 422 -2.13 22.48 7.04
C LYS A 422 -0.89 23.17 7.60
N LYS A 423 -0.18 22.52 8.54
CA LYS A 423 1.07 23.04 9.09
C LYS A 423 2.16 23.15 8.01
N ILE A 424 2.27 22.15 7.15
CA ILE A 424 3.23 22.14 6.02
C ILE A 424 2.89 23.28 5.04
N GLN A 425 1.62 23.44 4.69
CA GLN A 425 1.15 24.53 3.82
C GLN A 425 1.46 25.91 4.40
N LYS A 426 1.22 26.13 5.69
CA LYS A 426 1.54 27.39 6.37
C LYS A 426 3.04 27.69 6.34
N GLN A 427 3.90 26.68 6.50
CA GLN A 427 5.35 26.85 6.41
C GLN A 427 5.79 27.22 4.99
N LEU A 428 5.27 26.55 3.96
CA LEU A 428 5.59 26.87 2.56
C LEU A 428 5.15 28.30 2.19
N LYS A 429 3.96 28.73 2.62
CA LYS A 429 3.48 30.11 2.41
C LYS A 429 4.38 31.17 3.06
N LYS A 430 5.05 30.85 4.17
CA LYS A 430 5.99 31.77 4.84
C LYS A 430 7.32 31.85 4.09
N MET A 431 7.82 30.73 3.57
CA MET A 431 9.06 30.71 2.79
C MET A 431 8.91 31.52 1.50
N ASN A 432 7.81 31.32 0.77
CA ASN A 432 7.53 32.04 -0.47
C ASN A 432 7.18 33.54 -0.28
N LYS A 433 7.22 34.08 0.94
CA LYS A 433 7.00 35.52 1.23
C LYS A 433 8.29 36.24 1.59
N VAL A 434 9.38 35.50 1.78
CA VAL A 434 10.71 36.02 2.18
C VAL A 434 11.65 36.04 0.98
N ASP A 435 11.27 35.37 -0.11
CA ASP A 435 11.78 35.55 -1.47
C ASP A 435 10.81 36.46 -2.23
#